data_AF-A0A0F4JDQ0-F1
#
_entry.id   AF-A0A0F4JDQ0-F1
#
_cell.length_a   1.000
_cell.length_b   1.000
_cell.length_c   1.000
_cell.angle_alpha   90.00
_cell.angle_beta   90.00
_cell.angle_gamma   90.00
#
_symmetry.space_group_name_H-M   'P 1'
#
loop_
_entity.id
_entity.type
_entity.pdbx_description
1 polymer ?
#
loop_
_entity_poly.entity_id
_entity_poly.type
_entity_poly.pdbx_seq_one_letter_code
_entity_poly.pdbx_strand_id
1 'polypeptide(L)'
;MSRALLVMAHGSRDPRHAATVHALVGRARSLRPGLRVETAFLDFNGPTVSQALASLYLSGVREVVALPLLLTRAFHAKADVPAVLAESATRLPG
;
A
#
# COMPACT_ATOMS: atom_id res chain seq x y z
N MET A 1 -13.30 -5.39 -14.34
CA MET A 1 -12.01 -4.82 -13.94
C MET A 1 -11.88 -4.94 -12.44
N SER A 2 -10.87 -5.67 -11.93
CA SER A 2 -10.69 -5.80 -10.48
C SER A 2 -9.84 -4.63 -9.98
N ARG A 3 -10.30 -3.97 -8.92
CA ARG A 3 -9.69 -2.78 -8.32
C ARG A 3 -9.27 -3.08 -6.89
N ALA A 4 -8.12 -2.54 -6.46
CA ALA A 4 -7.68 -2.63 -5.08
C ALA A 4 -7.33 -1.25 -4.49
N LEU A 5 -7.51 -1.11 -3.18
CA LEU A 5 -6.96 -0.02 -2.39
C LEU A 5 -5.64 -0.48 -1.75
N LEU A 6 -4.54 0.18 -2.07
CA LEU A 6 -3.23 -0.08 -1.45
C LEU A 6 -2.94 1.01 -0.41
N VAL A 7 -3.02 0.64 0.87
CA VAL A 7 -2.66 1.53 1.98
C VAL A 7 -1.15 1.46 2.20
N MET A 8 -0.48 2.59 2.05
CA MET A 8 0.98 2.67 2.16
C MET A 8 1.38 3.42 3.42
N ALA A 9 2.04 2.73 4.35
CA ALA A 9 2.65 3.35 5.52
C ALA A 9 4.16 3.49 5.32
N HIS A 10 4.82 4.35 6.10
CA HIS A 10 6.29 4.40 6.05
C HIS A 10 6.91 3.12 6.59
N GLY A 11 6.31 2.53 7.63
CA GLY A 11 6.88 1.42 8.39
C GLY A 11 7.73 1.90 9.56
N SER A 12 8.06 0.99 10.46
CA SER A 12 8.87 1.27 11.65
C SER A 12 9.50 0.00 12.19
N ARG A 13 10.61 0.15 12.93
CA ARG A 13 11.18 -0.91 13.77
C ARG A 13 10.33 -1.19 15.01
N ASP A 14 9.48 -0.25 15.43
CA ASP A 14 8.55 -0.49 16.53
C ASP A 14 7.39 -1.39 16.04
N PRO A 15 7.23 -2.61 16.58
CA PRO A 15 6.20 -3.55 16.13
C PRO A 15 4.77 -3.01 16.33
N ARG A 16 4.56 -2.06 17.24
CA ARG A 16 3.25 -1.44 17.47
C ARG A 16 2.79 -0.64 16.25
N HIS A 17 3.71 -0.12 15.45
CA HIS A 17 3.39 0.62 14.22
C HIS A 17 2.67 -0.29 13.21
N ALA A 18 3.31 -1.39 12.82
CA ALA A 18 2.75 -2.34 11.87
C ALA A 18 1.43 -2.93 12.39
N ALA A 19 1.36 -3.28 13.68
CA ALA A 19 0.13 -3.76 14.32
C ALA A 19 -1.03 -2.74 14.17
N THR A 20 -0.76 -1.45 14.38
CA THR A 20 -1.76 -0.39 14.22
C THR A 20 -2.22 -0.24 12.77
N VAL A 21 -1.30 -0.28 11.81
CA VAL A 21 -1.61 -0.21 10.38
C VAL A 21 -2.49 -1.38 9.95
N HIS A 22 -2.14 -2.61 10.37
CA HIS A 22 -2.93 -3.79 10.09
C HIS A 22 -4.32 -3.75 10.73
N ALA A 23 -4.43 -3.26 11.97
CA ALA A 23 -5.72 -3.08 12.64
C ALA A 23 -6.62 -2.09 11.88
N LEU A 24 -6.06 -0.98 11.41
CA LEU A 24 -6.78 0.01 10.60
C LEU A 24 -7.28 -0.59 9.28
N VAL A 25 -6.43 -1.33 8.56
CA VAL A 25 -6.83 -2.00 7.30
C VAL A 25 -7.86 -3.09 7.56
N GLY A 26 -7.73 -3.85 8.65
CA GLY A 26 -8.75 -4.81 9.08
C GLY A 26 -10.10 -4.13 9.30
N ARG A 27 -10.11 -2.96 9.96
CA ARG A 27 -11.33 -2.16 10.14
C ARG A 27 -11.91 -1.69 8.81
N ALA A 28 -11.08 -1.17 7.90
CA ALA A 28 -11.53 -0.75 6.58
C ALA A 28 -12.16 -1.89 5.77
N ARG A 29 -11.54 -3.08 5.78
CA ARG A 29 -12.09 -4.30 5.16
C ARG A 29 -13.43 -4.68 5.76
N SER A 30 -13.57 -4.63 7.10
CA SER A 30 -14.84 -4.94 7.78
C SER A 30 -15.98 -3.98 7.41
N LEU A 31 -15.67 -2.71 7.18
CA LEU A 31 -16.65 -1.69 6.78
C LEU A 31 -17.02 -1.78 5.30
N ARG A 32 -16.19 -2.40 4.47
CA ARG A 32 -16.39 -2.55 3.02
C ARG A 32 -15.99 -3.96 2.54
N PRO A 33 -16.78 -5.00 2.83
CA PRO A 33 -16.41 -6.40 2.55
C PRO A 33 -16.12 -6.72 1.07
N GLY A 34 -16.68 -5.96 0.13
CA GLY A 34 -16.43 -6.12 -1.31
C GLY A 34 -15.20 -5.36 -1.85
N LEU A 35 -14.54 -4.55 -1.01
CA LEU A 35 -13.34 -3.82 -1.40
C LEU A 35 -12.09 -4.63 -1.05
N ARG A 36 -11.27 -4.96 -2.05
CA ARG A 36 -9.93 -5.47 -1.80
C ARG A 36 -9.04 -4.34 -1.28
N VAL A 37 -8.55 -4.48 -0.07
CA VAL A 37 -7.63 -3.54 0.56
C VAL A 37 -6.36 -4.29 0.90
N GLU A 38 -5.19 -3.79 0.51
CA GLU A 38 -3.88 -4.34 0.87
C GLU A 38 -3.04 -3.29 1.61
N THR A 39 -2.04 -3.76 2.37
CA THR A 39 -1.05 -2.92 3.04
C THR A 39 0.30 -3.05 2.37
N ALA A 40 1.04 -1.95 2.26
CA ALA A 40 2.46 -1.95 1.93
C ALA A 40 3.23 -0.92 2.77
N PHE A 41 4.54 -1.12 2.85
CA PHE A 41 5.43 -0.26 3.61
C PHE A 41 6.56 0.27 2.71
N LEU A 42 7.04 1.48 3.03
CA LEU A 42 8.19 2.08 2.34
C LEU A 42 9.52 1.56 2.90
N ASP A 43 9.59 1.32 4.21
CA ASP A 43 10.78 0.85 4.92
C ASP A 43 10.40 -0.04 6.13
N PHE A 44 11.37 -0.72 6.74
CA PHE A 44 11.34 -1.52 7.97
C PHE A 44 10.40 -2.73 8.03
N ASN A 45 9.27 -2.72 7.32
CA ASN A 45 8.27 -3.76 7.35
C ASN A 45 7.96 -4.26 5.92
N GLY A 46 7.38 -5.46 5.84
CA GLY A 46 6.92 -6.05 4.59
C GLY A 46 5.40 -6.19 4.55
N PRO A 47 4.79 -6.30 3.36
CA PRO A 47 5.45 -6.24 2.05
C PRO A 47 5.84 -4.81 1.65
N THR A 48 6.87 -4.68 0.82
CA THR A 48 7.20 -3.38 0.19
C THR A 48 6.12 -2.99 -0.83
N VAL A 49 6.05 -1.71 -1.20
CA VAL A 49 5.10 -1.22 -2.22
C VAL A 49 5.23 -2.01 -3.53
N SER A 50 6.45 -2.24 -4.03
CA SER A 50 6.66 -3.02 -5.25
C SER A 50 6.23 -4.49 -5.10
N GLN A 51 6.47 -5.11 -3.94
CA GLN A 51 6.04 -6.49 -3.68
C GLN A 51 4.51 -6.61 -3.66
N ALA A 52 3.83 -5.67 -2.99
CA ALA A 52 2.37 -5.64 -2.93
C ALA A 52 1.75 -5.40 -4.32
N LEU A 53 2.30 -4.47 -5.10
CA LEU A 53 1.85 -4.21 -6.47
C LEU A 53 2.07 -5.41 -7.39
N ALA A 54 3.22 -6.09 -7.31
CA ALA A 54 3.48 -7.29 -8.07
C ALA A 54 2.49 -8.41 -7.71
N SER A 55 2.21 -8.62 -6.43
CA SER A 55 1.22 -9.61 -5.97
C SER A 55 -0.19 -9.28 -6.48
N LEU A 56 -0.60 -8.01 -6.40
CA LEU A 56 -1.87 -7.52 -6.95
C LEU A 56 -1.95 -7.78 -8.47
N TYR A 57 -0.89 -7.43 -9.20
CA TYR A 57 -0.80 -7.64 -10.64
C TYR A 57 -0.92 -9.12 -11.03
N LEU A 58 -0.19 -10.00 -10.33
CA LEU A 58 -0.25 -11.46 -10.54
C LEU A 58 -1.64 -12.03 -10.25
N SER A 59 -2.40 -11.41 -9.35
CA SER A 59 -3.79 -11.77 -9.05
C SER A 59 -4.84 -11.17 -10.01
N GLY A 60 -4.41 -10.53 -11.10
CA GLY A 60 -5.30 -9.97 -12.11
C GLY A 60 -5.86 -8.57 -11.80
N VAL A 61 -5.33 -7.88 -10.78
CA VAL A 61 -5.65 -6.48 -10.51
C VAL A 61 -4.88 -5.60 -11.49
N ARG A 62 -5.59 -4.64 -12.09
CA ARG A 62 -5.01 -3.64 -13.02
C ARG A 62 -5.29 -2.20 -12.60
N GLU A 63 -6.27 -2.00 -11.72
CA GLU A 63 -6.54 -0.69 -11.15
C GLU A 63 -6.19 -0.69 -9.65
N VAL A 64 -5.25 0.18 -9.25
CA VAL A 64 -4.86 0.33 -7.85
C VAL A 64 -5.01 1.79 -7.42
N VAL A 65 -5.72 2.01 -6.31
CA VAL A 65 -5.75 3.30 -5.63
C VAL A 65 -4.68 3.28 -4.55
N ALA A 66 -3.64 4.09 -4.70
CA ALA A 66 -2.59 4.21 -3.73
C ALA A 66 -2.98 5.26 -2.67
N LEU A 67 -3.08 4.86 -1.40
CA LEU A 67 -3.46 5.72 -0.27
C LEU A 67 -2.30 5.83 0.72
N PRO A 68 -1.53 6.93 0.70
CA PRO A 68 -0.52 7.19 1.72
C PRO A 68 -1.16 7.42 3.10
N LEU A 69 -0.81 6.59 4.08
CA LEU A 69 -1.24 6.74 5.47
C LEU A 69 -0.30 7.71 6.20
N LEU A 70 -0.52 9.01 6.00
CA LEU A 70 0.29 10.08 6.57
C LEU A 70 -0.49 10.85 7.62
N LEU A 71 -0.06 10.79 8.88
CA LEU A 71 -0.66 11.57 9.97
C LEU A 71 -0.17 13.03 9.97
N THR A 72 1.02 13.26 9.42
CA THR A 72 1.63 14.59 9.26
C THR A 72 2.12 14.75 7.83
N ARG A 73 2.45 15.98 7.42
CA ARG A 73 3.16 16.23 6.15
C ARG A 73 4.60 15.71 6.25
N ALA A 74 4.79 14.40 6.27
CA ALA A 74 6.09 13.79 6.11
C ALA A 74 6.55 14.06 4.66
N PHE A 75 7.46 15.02 4.52
CA PHE A 75 7.89 15.57 3.23
C PHE A 75 8.45 14.47 2.30
N HIS A 76 9.05 13.43 2.87
CA HIS A 76 9.59 12.28 2.15
C HIS A 76 8.50 11.43 1.49
N ALA A 77 7.42 11.08 2.20
CA ALA A 77 6.38 10.21 1.66
C ALA A 77 5.63 10.81 0.46
N LYS A 78 5.61 12.14 0.30
CA LYS A 78 5.00 12.79 -0.88
C LYS A 78 5.84 12.63 -2.16
N ALA A 79 7.15 12.48 -2.05
CA ALA A 79 8.05 12.30 -3.19
C ALA A 79 8.35 10.82 -3.44
N ASP A 80 8.56 10.04 -2.36
CA ASP A 80 8.93 8.63 -2.43
C ASP A 80 7.79 7.79 -3.01
N VAL A 81 6.54 8.07 -2.63
CA VAL A 81 5.38 7.32 -3.11
C VAL A 81 5.22 7.47 -4.63
N PRO A 82 5.14 8.68 -5.23
CA PRO A 82 5.08 8.81 -6.67
C PRO A 82 6.22 8.12 -7.42
N ALA A 83 7.46 8.22 -6.92
CA ALA A 83 8.62 7.59 -7.54
C ALA A 83 8.50 6.07 -7.59
N VAL A 84 8.18 5.43 -6.45
CA VAL A 84 8.02 3.96 -6.37
C VAL A 84 6.84 3.46 -7.20
N LEU A 85 5.76 4.24 -7.25
CA LEU A 85 4.60 3.92 -8.10
C LEU A 85 4.95 3.99 -9.59
N ALA A 86 5.68 5.02 -10.04
CA ALA A 86 6.10 5.17 -11.43
C ALA A 86 7.05 4.04 -11.88
N GLU A 87 8.00 3.68 -11.01
CA GLU A 87 8.91 2.55 -11.26
C GLU A 87 8.14 1.23 -11.37
N SER A 88 7.16 1.01 -10.49
CA SER A 88 6.35 -0.20 -10.50
C SER A 88 5.42 -0.26 -11.73
N ALA A 89 4.85 0.86 -12.15
CA ALA A 89 4.02 0.95 -13.36
C ALA A 89 4.80 0.61 -14.64
N THR A 90 6.07 1.03 -14.71
CA THR A 90 6.96 0.65 -15.83
C THR A 90 7.21 -0.85 -15.87
N ARG A 91 7.32 -1.50 -14.70
CA ARG A 91 7.59 -2.95 -14.58
C ARG A 91 6.36 -3.83 -14.72
N LEU A 92 5.16 -3.28 -14.51
CA LEU A 92 3.89 -4.02 -14.45
C LEU A 92 2.88 -3.40 -15.43
N PRO A 93 3.03 -3.64 -16.75
CA PRO A 93 2.23 -2.96 -17.77
C PRO A 93 0.79 -3.46 -17.85
N GLY A 94 -0.11 -2.58 -18.27
CA GLY A 94 -1.56 -2.80 -18.40
C GLY A 94 -2.35 -2.29 -17.20
#